data_AF-A0A2N2R641-F1
#
_entry.id   AF-A0A2N2R641-F1
#
_cell.length_a   1.000
_cell.length_b   1.000
_cell.length_c   1.000
_cell.angle_alpha   90.00
_cell.angle_beta   90.00
_cell.angle_gamma   90.00
#
_symmetry.space_group_name_H-M   'P 1'
#
loop_
_entity.id
_entity.type
_entity.pdbx_description
1 polymer ?
#
loop_
_entity_poly.entity_id
_entity_poly.type
_entity_poly.pdbx_seq_one_letter_code
_entity_poly.pdbx_strand_id
1 'polypeptide(L)'
;MLNIETLLIEKFLGFYNDKPADIKNYIYIAWALWAYLVAKQKEVLDAHGDKTLPFYGGIPGDVRAITLNYTAFLEQSLGDAQTIYFHGGLGDYVRMDTRDLIPVDNILKCDPAQFIREVVAPNVDVNNEDLRQQRHVIPALVPPLRLKPILSHRYIELWSQASDWIKEAEHVVVVGYSFNNADEHFNDILRCHPDRRIDIVVPEATSPTFVARMEKVFGTAANQYNTVKVNGFSALKAKKVRLIAAKAGDVNLAQLFEG
;
A
#
# COMPACT_ATOMS: atom_id res chain seq x y z
N MET A 1 19.41 -6.14 -6.94
CA MET A 1 18.43 -6.61 -5.93
C MET A 1 17.15 -6.91 -6.69
N LEU A 2 16.62 -8.14 -6.61
CA LEU A 2 15.44 -8.56 -7.35
C LEU A 2 14.23 -7.76 -6.83
N ASN A 3 13.58 -6.97 -7.68
CA ASN A 3 12.37 -6.26 -7.29
C ASN A 3 11.21 -7.27 -7.29
N ILE A 4 10.79 -7.71 -6.10
CA ILE A 4 9.71 -8.68 -5.92
C ILE A 4 8.40 -8.21 -6.57
N GLU A 5 8.14 -6.91 -6.58
CA GLU A 5 6.96 -6.33 -7.24
C GLU A 5 7.04 -6.52 -8.75
N THR A 6 8.20 -6.26 -9.37
CA THR A 6 8.42 -6.50 -10.80
C THR A 6 8.23 -7.98 -11.14
N LEU A 7 8.73 -8.89 -10.30
CA LEU A 7 8.53 -10.32 -10.52
C LEU A 7 7.05 -10.70 -10.42
N LEU A 8 6.33 -10.22 -9.40
CA LEU A 8 4.90 -10.47 -9.24
C LEU A 8 4.11 -9.96 -10.45
N ILE A 9 4.44 -8.77 -10.95
CA ILE A 9 3.85 -8.19 -12.15
C ILE A 9 4.05 -9.09 -13.37
N GLU A 10 5.30 -9.44 -13.65
CA GLU A 10 5.65 -10.25 -14.83
C GLU A 10 4.93 -11.59 -14.81
N LYS A 11 4.80 -12.21 -13.63
CA LYS A 11 4.11 -13.50 -13.47
C LYS A 11 2.59 -13.36 -13.48
N PHE A 12 2.05 -12.26 -12.93
CA PHE A 12 0.61 -11.99 -12.97
C PHE A 12 0.08 -11.86 -14.40
N LEU A 13 0.89 -11.33 -15.33
CA LEU A 13 0.53 -11.28 -16.75
C LEU A 13 0.31 -12.67 -17.37
N GLY A 14 0.71 -13.75 -16.70
CA GLY A 14 0.37 -15.12 -17.08
C GLY A 14 -1.13 -15.40 -17.09
N PHE A 15 -1.92 -14.76 -16.21
CA PHE A 15 -3.38 -14.89 -16.17
C PHE A 15 -4.08 -14.25 -17.38
N TYR A 16 -3.48 -13.21 -17.99
CA TYR A 16 -4.06 -12.55 -19.17
C TYR A 16 -3.65 -13.20 -20.49
N ASN A 17 -2.51 -13.90 -20.50
CA ASN A 17 -1.92 -14.46 -21.71
C ASN A 17 -2.00 -15.99 -21.74
N ASP A 18 -2.78 -16.60 -20.85
CA ASP A 18 -2.97 -18.06 -20.74
C ASP A 18 -1.62 -18.82 -20.69
N LYS A 19 -0.72 -18.39 -19.80
CA LYS A 19 0.60 -19.02 -19.60
C LYS A 19 0.65 -19.82 -18.29
N PRO A 20 0.45 -21.15 -18.31
CA PRO A 20 0.33 -21.96 -17.09
C PRO A 20 1.57 -21.89 -16.19
N ALA A 21 2.77 -21.83 -16.77
CA ALA A 21 4.00 -21.73 -16.00
C ALA A 21 4.09 -20.41 -15.21
N ASP A 22 3.67 -19.30 -15.82
CA ASP A 22 3.68 -17.99 -15.15
C ASP A 22 2.58 -17.91 -14.07
N ILE A 23 1.40 -18.49 -14.32
CA ILE A 23 0.32 -18.60 -13.33
C ILE A 23 0.79 -19.39 -12.09
N LYS A 24 1.37 -20.58 -12.30
CA LYS A 24 1.91 -21.43 -11.21
C LYS A 24 2.97 -20.69 -10.40
N ASN A 25 3.89 -20.01 -11.09
CA ASN A 25 4.93 -19.21 -10.45
C ASN A 25 4.34 -18.04 -9.66
N TYR A 26 3.36 -17.32 -10.20
CA TYR A 26 2.71 -16.22 -9.50
C TYR A 26 2.06 -16.71 -8.21
N ILE A 27 1.23 -17.76 -8.27
CA ILE A 27 0.52 -18.31 -7.11
C ILE A 27 1.53 -18.68 -6.02
N TYR A 28 2.60 -19.39 -6.38
CA TYR A 28 3.65 -19.78 -5.44
C TYR A 28 4.32 -18.56 -4.80
N ILE A 29 4.79 -17.60 -5.61
CA ILE A 29 5.53 -16.43 -5.12
C ILE A 29 4.63 -15.53 -4.26
N ALA A 30 3.39 -15.30 -4.68
CA ALA A 30 2.44 -14.44 -3.98
C ALA A 30 2.08 -15.03 -2.61
N TRP A 31 1.76 -16.33 -2.52
CA TRP A 31 1.46 -16.99 -1.25
C TRP A 31 2.69 -17.12 -0.35
N ALA A 32 3.88 -17.34 -0.90
CA ALA A 32 5.13 -17.33 -0.14
C ALA A 32 5.40 -15.95 0.47
N LEU A 33 5.21 -14.88 -0.30
CA LEU A 33 5.32 -13.50 0.18
C LEU A 33 4.28 -13.21 1.27
N TRP A 34 3.01 -13.58 1.03
CA TRP A 34 1.94 -13.40 2.01
C TRP A 34 2.27 -14.13 3.32
N ALA A 35 2.70 -15.40 3.27
CA ALA A 35 3.07 -16.18 4.45
C ALA A 35 4.24 -15.54 5.21
N TYR A 36 5.26 -15.07 4.49
CA TYR A 36 6.38 -14.36 5.08
C TYR A 36 5.92 -13.08 5.79
N LEU A 37 5.07 -12.27 5.14
CA LEU A 37 4.56 -11.02 5.71
C LEU A 37 3.68 -11.26 6.94
N VAL A 38 2.82 -12.29 6.92
CA VAL A 38 2.01 -12.70 8.09
C VAL A 38 2.91 -13.12 9.26
N ALA A 39 3.93 -13.95 8.99
CA ALA A 39 4.89 -14.35 10.01
C ALA A 39 5.67 -13.16 10.59
N LYS A 40 6.12 -12.23 9.74
CA LYS A 40 6.83 -11.01 10.17
C LYS A 40 5.94 -10.03 10.93
N GLN A 41 4.68 -9.88 10.52
CA GLN A 41 3.71 -9.11 11.28
C GLN A 41 3.57 -9.66 12.69
N LYS A 42 3.39 -10.98 12.82
CA LYS A 42 3.28 -11.65 14.12
C LYS A 42 4.54 -11.45 14.97
N GLU A 43 5.72 -11.65 14.40
CA GLU A 43 7.01 -11.42 15.08
C GLU A 43 7.11 -9.99 15.64
N VAL A 44 6.69 -8.98 14.86
CA VAL A 44 6.70 -7.58 15.30
C VAL A 44 5.70 -7.34 16.44
N LEU A 45 4.48 -7.87 16.32
CA LEU A 45 3.45 -7.73 17.33
C LEU A 45 3.85 -8.42 18.65
N ASP A 46 4.35 -9.65 18.57
CA ASP A 46 4.81 -10.42 19.73
C ASP A 46 5.98 -9.71 20.44
N ALA A 47 6.90 -9.12 19.67
CA ALA A 47 8.04 -8.37 20.23
C ALA A 47 7.63 -7.05 20.93
N HIS A 48 6.52 -6.45 20.53
CA HIS A 48 6.02 -5.20 21.13
C HIS A 48 4.97 -5.43 22.22
N GLY A 49 4.26 -6.56 22.21
CA GLY A 49 3.18 -6.86 23.15
C GLY A 49 2.12 -5.75 23.14
N ASP A 50 1.76 -5.24 24.32
CA ASP A 50 0.79 -4.15 24.48
C ASP A 50 1.39 -2.74 24.23
N LYS A 51 2.67 -2.65 23.84
CA LYS A 51 3.30 -1.36 23.58
C LYS A 51 2.84 -0.81 22.23
N THR A 52 2.66 0.50 22.18
CA THR A 52 2.41 1.22 20.94
C THR A 52 3.53 0.96 19.92
N LEU A 53 3.16 0.52 18.72
CA LEU A 53 4.12 0.35 17.64
C LEU A 53 4.76 1.70 17.27
N PRO A 54 6.08 1.73 17.00
CA PRO A 54 6.75 2.93 16.49
C PRO A 54 6.03 3.48 15.26
N PHE A 55 5.98 4.80 15.12
CA PHE A 55 5.20 5.54 14.12
C PHE A 55 3.68 5.38 14.26
N TYR A 56 3.13 4.16 14.21
CA TYR A 56 1.69 3.93 14.18
C TYR A 56 0.97 4.44 15.44
N GLY A 57 1.57 4.29 16.63
CA GLY A 57 1.02 4.83 17.87
C GLY A 57 1.08 6.35 18.00
N GLY A 58 1.78 7.04 17.10
CA GLY A 58 1.86 8.50 17.04
C GLY A 58 0.91 9.12 16.02
N ILE A 59 0.06 8.32 15.37
CA ILE A 59 -0.94 8.81 14.42
C ILE A 59 -2.15 9.35 15.22
N PRO A 60 -2.62 10.58 14.96
CA PRO A 60 -3.80 11.11 15.64
C PRO A 60 -5.05 10.26 15.36
N GLY A 61 -5.86 9.99 16.38
CA GLY A 61 -6.99 9.05 16.28
C GLY A 61 -8.20 9.56 15.49
N ASP A 62 -8.24 10.84 15.14
CA ASP A 62 -9.32 11.50 14.39
C ASP A 62 -9.05 11.59 12.88
N VAL A 63 -7.94 11.05 12.40
CA VAL A 63 -7.61 11.04 10.97
C VAL A 63 -8.16 9.82 10.26
N ARG A 64 -8.34 9.94 8.95
CA ARG A 64 -8.52 8.80 8.05
C ARG A 64 -7.18 8.53 7.36
N ALA A 65 -6.84 7.26 7.17
CA ALA A 65 -5.54 6.87 6.62
C ALA A 65 -5.67 5.88 5.46
N ILE A 66 -4.90 6.15 4.40
CA ILE A 66 -4.76 5.27 3.25
C ILE A 66 -3.36 4.66 3.32
N THR A 67 -3.28 3.34 3.40
CA THR A 67 -2.01 2.61 3.39
C THR A 67 -1.80 1.89 2.08
N LEU A 68 -0.54 1.90 1.64
CA LEU A 68 -0.04 1.10 0.54
C LEU A 68 0.76 -0.11 1.04
N ASN A 69 0.97 -0.21 2.36
CA ASN A 69 1.52 -1.39 3.02
C ASN A 69 0.43 -2.45 3.21
N TYR A 70 0.85 -3.71 3.28
CA TYR A 70 -0.07 -4.85 3.40
C TYR A 70 -0.41 -5.24 4.84
N THR A 71 0.40 -4.85 5.83
CA THR A 71 0.25 -5.30 7.22
C THR A 71 -0.86 -4.57 7.98
N ALA A 72 -1.41 -5.24 9.00
CA ALA A 72 -2.51 -4.78 9.84
C ALA A 72 -2.14 -3.68 10.87
N PHE A 73 -0.90 -3.17 10.85
CA PHE A 73 -0.42 -2.25 11.89
C PHE A 73 -1.21 -0.93 11.94
N LEU A 74 -1.61 -0.40 10.78
CA LEU A 74 -2.37 0.84 10.70
C LEU A 74 -3.79 0.64 11.24
N GLU A 75 -4.47 -0.42 10.79
CA GLU A 75 -5.82 -0.77 11.23
C GLU A 75 -5.87 -1.03 12.74
N GLN A 76 -4.86 -1.65 13.32
CA GLN A 76 -4.78 -1.80 14.78
C GLN A 76 -4.72 -0.47 15.54
N SER A 77 -4.20 0.59 14.90
CA SER A 77 -4.07 1.91 15.52
C SER A 77 -5.34 2.75 15.36
N LEU A 78 -5.93 2.77 14.16
CA LEU A 78 -7.06 3.65 13.82
C LEU A 78 -8.42 2.94 13.73
N GLY A 79 -8.43 1.61 13.64
CA GLY A 79 -9.62 0.82 13.34
C GLY A 79 -9.94 0.75 11.85
N ASP A 80 -10.77 -0.23 11.51
CA ASP A 80 -11.23 -0.54 10.14
C ASP A 80 -11.93 0.65 9.46
N ALA A 81 -12.84 1.32 10.16
CA ALA A 81 -13.62 2.44 9.62
C ALA A 81 -12.77 3.65 9.16
N GLN A 82 -11.53 3.77 9.66
CA GLN A 82 -10.60 4.86 9.36
C GLN A 82 -9.42 4.43 8.49
N THR A 83 -9.40 3.19 7.99
CA THR A 83 -8.27 2.61 7.27
C THR A 83 -8.67 2.11 5.88
N ILE A 84 -7.91 2.49 4.86
CA ILE A 84 -8.03 1.92 3.50
C ILE A 84 -6.71 1.27 3.08
N TYR A 85 -6.79 0.01 2.65
CA TYR A 85 -5.69 -0.74 2.04
C TYR A 85 -5.68 -0.58 0.52
N PHE A 86 -4.99 0.45 0.02
CA PHE A 86 -5.04 0.86 -1.40
C PHE A 86 -4.62 -0.22 -2.40
N HIS A 87 -3.70 -1.09 -1.97
CA HIS A 87 -3.18 -2.24 -2.73
C HIS A 87 -3.69 -3.58 -2.20
N GLY A 88 -4.74 -3.55 -1.39
CA GLY A 88 -5.17 -4.69 -0.60
C GLY A 88 -4.24 -4.96 0.59
N GLY A 89 -4.59 -5.94 1.40
CA GLY A 89 -3.91 -6.25 2.65
C GLY A 89 -3.76 -7.74 2.87
N LEU A 90 -3.09 -8.11 3.96
CA LEU A 90 -2.95 -9.52 4.35
C LEU A 90 -4.29 -10.16 4.76
N GLY A 91 -5.28 -9.35 5.13
CA GLY A 91 -6.57 -9.78 5.67
C GLY A 91 -7.55 -10.35 4.65
N ASP A 92 -7.23 -10.35 3.36
CA ASP A 92 -8.10 -10.86 2.30
C ASP A 92 -7.35 -11.71 1.27
N TYR A 93 -8.11 -12.50 0.53
CA TYR A 93 -7.67 -13.20 -0.66
C TYR A 93 -8.73 -13.16 -1.77
N VAL A 94 -8.32 -13.35 -3.00
CA VAL A 94 -9.19 -13.28 -4.18
C VAL A 94 -9.37 -14.68 -4.76
N ARG A 95 -10.63 -15.04 -5.02
CA ARG A 95 -10.98 -16.20 -5.83
C ARG A 95 -11.16 -15.74 -7.28
N MET A 96 -10.23 -16.10 -8.17
CA MET A 96 -10.08 -15.46 -9.50
C MET A 96 -11.21 -15.79 -10.49
N ASP A 97 -11.88 -16.93 -10.33
CA ASP A 97 -12.99 -17.37 -11.19
C ASP A 97 -14.27 -16.55 -10.96
N THR A 98 -14.50 -16.15 -9.72
CA THR A 98 -15.69 -15.43 -9.24
C THR A 98 -15.42 -13.95 -8.98
N ARG A 99 -14.15 -13.58 -8.84
CA ARG A 99 -13.68 -12.23 -8.46
C ARG A 99 -14.17 -11.80 -7.07
N ASP A 100 -14.45 -12.78 -6.22
CA ASP A 100 -14.79 -12.55 -4.84
C ASP A 100 -13.54 -12.23 -4.04
N LEU A 101 -13.61 -11.14 -3.26
CA LEU A 101 -12.62 -10.80 -2.24
C LEU A 101 -13.11 -11.36 -0.91
N ILE A 102 -12.39 -12.33 -0.37
CA ILE A 102 -12.78 -13.15 0.76
C ILE A 102 -11.86 -12.84 1.95
N PRO A 103 -12.41 -12.54 3.13
CA PRO A 103 -11.61 -12.27 4.31
C PRO A 103 -10.88 -13.52 4.81
N VAL A 104 -9.69 -13.32 5.37
CA VAL A 104 -8.95 -14.30 6.15
C VAL A 104 -9.37 -14.16 7.61
N ASP A 105 -9.96 -15.23 8.15
CA ASP A 105 -10.39 -15.26 9.55
C ASP A 105 -9.21 -14.98 10.50
N ASN A 106 -9.34 -13.88 11.26
CA ASN A 106 -8.38 -13.44 12.27
C ASN A 106 -6.92 -13.45 11.79
N ILE A 107 -6.61 -12.59 10.82
CA ILE A 107 -5.26 -12.47 10.24
C ILE A 107 -4.14 -12.29 11.28
N LEU A 108 -4.44 -11.70 12.45
CA LEU A 108 -3.46 -11.48 13.52
C LEU A 108 -3.03 -12.78 14.22
N LYS A 109 -3.88 -13.80 14.22
CA LYS A 109 -3.61 -15.11 14.84
C LYS A 109 -3.43 -16.23 13.81
N CYS A 110 -3.49 -15.90 12.53
CA CYS A 110 -3.39 -16.87 11.44
C CYS A 110 -2.03 -17.60 11.46
N ASP A 111 -2.06 -18.93 11.40
CA ASP A 111 -0.90 -19.73 11.02
C ASP A 111 -0.87 -19.81 9.48
N PRO A 112 0.10 -19.16 8.81
CA PRO A 112 0.11 -19.11 7.35
C PRO A 112 0.31 -20.49 6.72
N ALA A 113 1.05 -21.40 7.38
CA ALA A 113 1.28 -22.74 6.84
C ALA A 113 0.01 -23.60 6.95
N GLN A 114 -0.72 -23.48 8.05
CA GLN A 114 -2.02 -24.12 8.20
C GLN A 114 -3.03 -23.56 7.18
N PHE A 115 -3.15 -22.23 7.07
CA PHE A 115 -4.07 -21.58 6.15
C PHE A 115 -3.81 -21.99 4.69
N ILE A 116 -2.54 -22.07 4.26
CA ILE A 116 -2.21 -22.53 2.91
C ILE A 116 -2.64 -23.98 2.68
N ARG A 117 -2.43 -24.88 3.66
CA ARG A 117 -2.81 -26.30 3.52
C ARG A 117 -4.31 -26.53 3.52
N GLU A 118 -5.04 -25.81 4.36
CA GLU A 118 -6.45 -26.08 4.65
C GLU A 118 -7.41 -25.23 3.82
N VAL A 119 -6.98 -24.03 3.39
CA VAL A 119 -7.83 -23.08 2.64
C VAL A 119 -7.32 -22.88 1.22
N VAL A 120 -6.05 -22.56 1.03
CA VAL A 120 -5.52 -22.22 -0.29
C VAL A 120 -5.42 -23.45 -1.19
N ALA A 121 -4.67 -24.47 -0.78
CA ALA A 121 -4.36 -25.64 -1.62
C ALA A 121 -5.61 -26.40 -2.09
N PRO A 122 -6.65 -26.63 -1.26
CA PRO A 122 -7.87 -27.31 -1.72
C PRO A 122 -8.69 -26.51 -2.75
N ASN A 123 -8.53 -25.19 -2.77
CA ASN A 123 -9.25 -24.28 -3.66
C ASN A 123 -8.44 -23.88 -4.91
N VAL A 124 -7.21 -24.38 -5.06
CA VAL A 124 -6.36 -24.16 -6.23
C VAL A 124 -6.32 -25.42 -7.10
N ASP A 125 -6.70 -25.29 -8.36
CA ASP A 125 -6.49 -26.28 -9.40
C ASP A 125 -5.67 -25.65 -10.52
N VAL A 126 -4.48 -26.20 -10.77
CA VAL A 126 -3.55 -25.80 -11.85
C VAL A 126 -3.21 -26.97 -12.77
N ASN A 127 -3.94 -28.09 -12.64
CA ASN A 127 -3.67 -29.34 -13.33
C ASN A 127 -4.75 -29.70 -14.35
N ASN A 128 -5.90 -29.03 -14.34
CA ASN A 128 -6.90 -29.17 -15.39
C ASN A 128 -6.30 -28.83 -16.77
N GLU A 129 -6.57 -29.68 -17.77
CA GLU A 129 -6.10 -29.47 -19.14
C GLU A 129 -6.74 -28.24 -19.79
N ASP A 130 -8.00 -27.94 -19.45
CA ASP A 130 -8.66 -26.70 -19.83
C ASP A 130 -8.37 -25.61 -18.79
N LEU A 131 -7.60 -24.59 -19.18
CA LEU A 131 -7.27 -23.44 -18.35
C LEU A 131 -8.53 -22.72 -17.83
N ARG A 132 -9.65 -22.76 -18.55
CA ARG A 132 -10.90 -22.11 -18.14
C ARG A 132 -11.60 -22.82 -17.00
N GLN A 133 -11.25 -24.09 -16.77
CA GLN A 133 -11.78 -24.91 -15.68
C GLN A 133 -10.83 -24.91 -14.47
N GLN A 134 -9.64 -24.32 -14.60
CA GLN A 134 -8.73 -24.15 -13.48
C GLN A 134 -9.31 -23.17 -12.46
N ARG A 135 -8.99 -23.41 -11.19
CA ARG A 135 -9.42 -22.57 -10.07
C ARG A 135 -8.18 -21.95 -9.44
N HIS A 136 -8.22 -20.65 -9.25
CA HIS A 136 -7.09 -19.94 -8.69
C HIS A 136 -7.52 -19.08 -7.53
N VAL A 137 -6.75 -19.17 -6.46
CA VAL A 137 -6.88 -18.33 -5.28
C VAL A 137 -5.54 -17.62 -5.10
N ILE A 138 -5.58 -16.30 -4.98
CA ILE A 138 -4.39 -15.46 -4.82
C ILE A 138 -4.58 -14.56 -3.60
N PRO A 139 -3.52 -14.19 -2.87
CA PRO A 139 -3.66 -13.23 -1.79
C PRO A 139 -4.05 -11.85 -2.36
N ALA A 140 -4.71 -11.02 -1.56
CA ALA A 140 -5.14 -9.68 -1.94
C ALA A 140 -3.97 -8.67 -1.92
N LEU A 141 -2.88 -8.99 -2.62
CA LEU A 141 -1.68 -8.16 -2.76
C LEU A 141 -1.63 -7.63 -4.19
N VAL A 142 -2.27 -6.48 -4.43
CA VAL A 142 -2.28 -5.84 -5.75
C VAL A 142 -0.92 -5.19 -5.99
N PRO A 143 -0.12 -5.67 -6.96
CA PRO A 143 1.16 -5.03 -7.22
C PRO A 143 0.96 -3.62 -7.80
N PRO A 144 1.86 -2.67 -7.49
CA PRO A 144 1.80 -1.32 -8.04
C PRO A 144 2.05 -1.37 -9.55
N LEU A 145 0.99 -1.12 -10.30
CA LEU A 145 0.98 -1.20 -11.76
C LEU A 145 0.35 0.06 -12.36
N ARG A 146 0.88 0.50 -13.50
CA ARG A 146 0.25 1.56 -14.31
C ARG A 146 -1.20 1.22 -14.66
N LEU A 147 -1.45 -0.05 -14.99
CA LEU A 147 -2.80 -0.59 -15.14
C LEU A 147 -3.06 -1.54 -13.98
N LYS A 148 -3.81 -1.08 -12.98
CA LYS A 148 -4.18 -1.96 -11.86
C LYS A 148 -5.09 -3.09 -12.38
N PRO A 149 -4.79 -4.36 -12.07
CA PRO A 149 -5.71 -5.42 -12.37
C PRO A 149 -6.96 -5.25 -11.50
N ILE A 150 -8.14 -5.20 -12.12
CA ILE A 150 -9.39 -5.20 -11.38
C ILE A 150 -9.63 -6.64 -10.92
N LEU A 151 -9.19 -6.93 -9.69
CA LEU A 151 -9.36 -8.25 -9.08
C LEU A 151 -10.79 -8.49 -8.60
N SER A 152 -11.48 -7.43 -8.19
CA SER A 152 -12.85 -7.45 -7.68
C SER A 152 -13.50 -6.07 -7.81
N HIS A 153 -14.83 -6.00 -7.84
CA HIS A 153 -15.56 -4.73 -7.80
C HIS A 153 -15.23 -3.91 -6.55
N ARG A 154 -14.96 -4.59 -5.42
CA ARG A 154 -14.55 -3.95 -4.15
C ARG A 154 -13.31 -3.07 -4.30
N TYR A 155 -12.38 -3.38 -5.20
CA TYR A 155 -11.22 -2.52 -5.43
C TYR A 155 -11.58 -1.20 -6.11
N ILE A 156 -12.60 -1.20 -6.98
CA ILE A 156 -13.10 0.02 -7.63
C ILE A 156 -13.72 0.93 -6.56
N GLU A 157 -14.56 0.36 -5.68
CA GLU A 157 -15.16 1.09 -4.56
C GLU A 157 -14.08 1.64 -3.62
N LEU A 158 -13.09 0.81 -3.28
CA LEU A 158 -11.98 1.19 -2.42
C LEU A 158 -11.16 2.36 -3.01
N TRP A 159 -10.83 2.32 -4.29
CA TRP A 159 -10.11 3.41 -4.94
C TRP A 159 -10.96 4.68 -5.08
N SER A 160 -12.27 4.54 -5.31
CA SER A 160 -13.21 5.66 -5.28
C SER A 160 -13.24 6.31 -3.89
N GLN A 161 -13.38 5.51 -2.84
CA GLN A 161 -13.41 5.97 -1.45
C GLN A 161 -12.09 6.65 -1.06
N ALA A 162 -10.95 6.09 -1.47
CA ALA A 162 -9.65 6.71 -1.28
C ALA A 162 -9.58 8.11 -1.94
N SER A 163 -10.10 8.24 -3.17
CA SER A 163 -10.18 9.53 -3.86
C SER A 163 -11.09 10.51 -3.12
N ASP A 164 -12.25 10.05 -2.64
CA ASP A 164 -13.18 10.89 -1.88
C ASP A 164 -12.56 11.38 -0.57
N TRP A 165 -11.83 10.53 0.16
CA TRP A 165 -11.13 10.92 1.38
C TRP A 165 -10.10 12.02 1.14
N ILE A 166 -9.32 11.92 0.05
CA ILE A 166 -8.35 12.96 -0.33
C ILE A 166 -9.05 14.24 -0.76
N LYS A 167 -10.15 14.14 -1.51
CA LYS A 167 -10.95 15.30 -1.96
C LYS A 167 -11.54 16.07 -0.78
N GLU A 168 -12.05 15.37 0.22
CA GLU A 168 -12.65 15.94 1.42
C GLU A 168 -11.63 16.51 2.40
N ALA A 169 -10.40 15.96 2.45
CA ALA A 169 -9.35 16.44 3.34
C ALA A 169 -8.94 17.87 3.00
N GLU A 170 -8.72 18.73 4.00
CA GLU A 170 -8.07 20.03 3.77
C GLU A 170 -6.55 19.89 3.71
N HIS A 171 -6.02 18.95 4.50
CA HIS A 171 -4.60 18.67 4.64
C HIS A 171 -4.32 17.17 4.55
N VAL A 172 -3.35 16.79 3.71
CA VAL A 172 -2.88 15.42 3.51
C VAL A 172 -1.42 15.32 3.96
N VAL A 173 -1.12 14.37 4.85
CA VAL A 173 0.25 14.04 5.26
C VAL A 173 0.62 12.68 4.68
N VAL A 174 1.65 12.65 3.84
CA VAL A 174 2.18 11.45 3.18
C VAL A 174 3.49 11.06 3.85
N VAL A 175 3.62 9.81 4.30
CA VAL A 175 4.80 9.36 5.04
C VAL A 175 5.39 8.10 4.40
N GLY A 176 6.70 8.12 4.14
CA GLY A 176 7.42 6.94 3.66
C GLY A 176 7.05 6.46 2.26
N TYR A 177 6.40 7.32 1.46
CA TYR A 177 5.99 6.99 0.09
C TYR A 177 6.95 7.59 -0.95
N SER A 178 7.36 6.77 -1.91
CA SER A 178 8.39 7.14 -2.88
C SER A 178 7.86 7.85 -4.13
N PHE A 179 6.54 7.85 -4.37
CA PHE A 179 5.92 8.36 -5.59
C PHE A 179 6.47 7.72 -6.88
N ASN A 180 6.73 6.41 -6.84
CA ASN A 180 7.22 5.68 -8.01
C ASN A 180 6.19 5.72 -9.15
N ASN A 181 6.67 5.79 -10.40
CA ASN A 181 5.84 5.75 -11.62
C ASN A 181 5.02 4.45 -11.75
N ALA A 182 5.40 3.38 -11.04
CA ALA A 182 4.65 2.14 -11.02
C ALA A 182 3.28 2.31 -10.33
N ASP A 183 3.16 3.29 -9.42
CA ASP A 183 1.95 3.55 -8.65
C ASP A 183 1.29 4.89 -9.06
N GLU A 184 1.26 5.12 -10.38
CA GLU A 184 0.77 6.37 -10.95
C GLU A 184 -0.70 6.63 -10.62
N HIS A 185 -1.50 5.59 -10.37
CA HIS A 185 -2.90 5.75 -9.98
C HIS A 185 -3.04 6.52 -8.66
N PHE A 186 -2.25 6.19 -7.63
CA PHE A 186 -2.29 6.95 -6.37
C PHE A 186 -1.70 8.36 -6.54
N ASN A 187 -0.63 8.49 -7.32
CA ASN A 187 -0.04 9.79 -7.65
C ASN A 187 -1.07 10.72 -8.32
N ASP A 188 -1.89 10.16 -9.21
CA ASP A 188 -2.91 10.90 -9.96
C ASP A 188 -4.07 11.35 -9.06
N ILE A 189 -4.51 10.51 -8.11
CA ILE A 189 -5.48 10.91 -7.07
C ILE A 189 -4.99 12.17 -6.33
N LEU A 190 -3.72 12.18 -5.89
CA LEU A 190 -3.15 13.36 -5.21
C LEU A 190 -3.06 14.57 -6.14
N ARG A 191 -2.65 14.37 -7.40
CA ARG A 191 -2.50 15.43 -8.41
C ARG A 191 -3.82 16.09 -8.80
N CYS A 192 -4.90 15.30 -8.87
CA CYS A 192 -6.25 15.76 -9.22
C CYS A 192 -6.89 16.66 -8.15
N HIS A 193 -6.26 16.79 -6.98
CA HIS A 193 -6.69 17.67 -5.91
C HIS A 193 -5.61 18.69 -5.55
N PRO A 194 -5.24 19.60 -6.48
CA PRO A 194 -4.11 20.53 -6.29
C PRO A 194 -4.35 21.58 -5.19
N ASP A 195 -5.61 21.73 -4.75
CA ASP A 195 -5.98 22.66 -3.71
C ASP A 195 -5.74 22.18 -2.29
N ARG A 196 -5.35 20.93 -2.10
CA ARG A 196 -5.06 20.36 -0.79
C ARG A 196 -3.69 20.81 -0.31
N ARG A 197 -3.55 21.05 1.00
CA ARG A 197 -2.20 21.10 1.58
C ARG A 197 -1.62 19.70 1.58
N ILE A 198 -0.36 19.55 1.19
CA ILE A 198 0.32 18.26 1.15
C ILE A 198 1.68 18.38 1.84
N ASP A 199 1.84 17.64 2.94
CA ASP A 199 3.12 17.42 3.59
C ASP A 199 3.64 16.03 3.22
N ILE A 200 4.91 15.94 2.83
CA ILE A 200 5.54 14.68 2.42
C ILE A 200 6.76 14.43 3.30
N VAL A 201 6.73 13.37 4.09
CA VAL A 201 7.79 12.99 5.02
C VAL A 201 8.55 11.79 4.48
N VAL A 202 9.82 12.01 4.14
CA VAL A 202 10.70 10.99 3.57
C VAL A 202 12.17 11.43 3.75
N PRO A 203 13.12 10.53 4.08
CA PRO A 203 14.49 10.93 4.39
C PRO A 203 15.18 11.71 3.26
N GLU A 204 14.90 11.35 2.02
CA GLU A 204 15.47 11.97 0.83
C GLU A 204 14.66 13.17 0.28
N ALA A 205 13.73 13.74 1.06
CA ALA A 205 12.82 14.81 0.61
C ALA A 205 13.51 16.02 -0.04
N THR A 206 14.72 16.37 0.41
CA THR A 206 15.50 17.50 -0.12
C THR A 206 16.52 17.09 -1.18
N SER A 207 16.56 15.82 -1.58
CA SER A 207 17.47 15.35 -2.62
C SER A 207 17.03 15.85 -4.00
N PRO A 208 17.97 16.19 -4.92
CA PRO A 208 17.61 16.64 -6.26
C PRO A 208 16.73 15.64 -7.03
N THR A 209 16.97 14.34 -6.84
CA THR A 209 16.21 13.26 -7.48
C THR A 209 14.76 13.19 -6.97
N PHE A 210 14.54 13.37 -5.66
CA PHE A 210 13.19 13.39 -5.10
C PHE A 210 12.43 14.66 -5.53
N VAL A 211 13.08 15.83 -5.47
CA VAL A 211 12.48 17.11 -5.90
C VAL A 211 12.06 17.05 -7.39
N ALA A 212 12.90 16.50 -8.27
CA ALA A 212 12.56 16.32 -9.68
C ALA A 212 11.37 15.37 -9.89
N ARG A 213 11.17 14.39 -9.00
CA ARG A 213 9.99 13.52 -9.01
C ARG A 213 8.74 14.27 -8.56
N MET A 214 8.85 15.11 -7.53
CA MET A 214 7.74 15.96 -7.06
C MET A 214 7.30 16.98 -8.11
N GLU A 215 8.22 17.46 -8.95
CA GLU A 215 7.88 18.31 -10.08
C GLU A 215 6.91 17.62 -11.06
N LYS A 216 7.11 16.33 -11.33
CA LYS A 216 6.19 15.54 -12.18
C LYS A 216 4.84 15.27 -11.54
N VAL A 217 4.80 15.13 -10.22
CA VAL A 217 3.54 14.84 -9.50
C VAL A 217 2.73 16.12 -9.29
N PHE A 218 3.36 17.19 -8.81
CA PHE A 218 2.69 18.41 -8.35
C PHE A 218 2.96 19.66 -9.22
N GLY A 219 3.66 19.52 -10.34
CA GLY A 219 3.93 20.64 -11.26
C GLY A 219 4.71 21.80 -10.64
N THR A 220 5.54 21.50 -9.63
CA THR A 220 6.28 22.51 -8.87
C THR A 220 7.77 22.35 -9.12
N ALA A 221 8.34 23.29 -9.88
CA ALA A 221 9.74 23.26 -10.28
C ALA A 221 10.69 23.43 -9.08
N ALA A 222 11.86 22.82 -9.17
CA ALA A 222 12.86 22.81 -8.09
C ALA A 222 13.22 24.23 -7.57
N ASN A 223 13.28 25.21 -8.47
CA ASN A 223 13.61 26.61 -8.15
C ASN A 223 12.47 27.39 -7.45
N GLN A 224 11.26 26.82 -7.33
CA GLN A 224 10.14 27.43 -6.62
C GLN A 224 10.13 27.08 -5.12
N TYR A 225 10.94 26.09 -4.71
CA TYR A 225 11.03 25.68 -3.32
C TYR A 225 11.91 26.63 -2.51
N ASN A 226 11.38 27.03 -1.36
CA ASN A 226 12.13 27.73 -0.33
C ASN A 226 12.52 26.74 0.78
N THR A 227 13.72 26.89 1.32
CA THR A 227 14.16 26.12 2.49
C THR A 227 13.44 26.62 3.74
N VAL A 228 12.85 25.69 4.49
CA VAL A 228 12.18 25.95 5.77
C VAL A 228 12.59 24.87 6.80
N LYS A 229 12.17 25.03 8.05
CA LYS A 229 12.27 23.98 9.07
C LYS A 229 10.89 23.52 9.52
N VAL A 230 10.71 22.22 9.71
CA VAL A 230 9.47 21.60 10.19
C VAL A 230 9.83 20.53 11.20
N ASN A 231 9.28 20.59 12.42
CA ASN A 231 9.64 19.69 13.53
C ASN A 231 11.16 19.58 13.75
N GLY A 232 11.90 20.67 13.49
CA GLY A 232 13.36 20.71 13.56
C GLY A 232 14.10 20.16 12.34
N PHE A 233 13.43 19.48 11.41
CA PHE A 233 14.01 18.90 10.19
C PHE A 233 14.13 19.91 9.06
N SER A 234 15.11 19.68 8.18
CA SER A 234 15.23 20.42 6.92
C SER A 234 14.03 20.09 6.03
N ALA A 235 13.43 21.12 5.44
CA ALA A 235 12.29 20.97 4.57
C ALA A 235 12.31 21.97 3.42
N LEU A 236 11.61 21.63 2.35
CA LEU A 236 11.37 22.49 1.20
C LEU A 236 9.88 22.82 1.14
N LYS A 237 9.52 24.08 0.90
CA LYS A 237 8.12 24.50 0.76
C LYS A 237 7.92 25.28 -0.53
N ALA A 238 6.90 24.91 -1.28
CA ALA A 238 6.43 25.65 -2.45
C ALA A 238 4.92 25.50 -2.56
N LYS A 239 4.21 26.63 -2.73
CA LYS A 239 2.73 26.66 -2.79
C LYS A 239 2.13 25.90 -1.59
N LYS A 240 1.30 24.89 -1.86
CA LYS A 240 0.63 24.03 -0.88
C LYS A 240 1.39 22.73 -0.57
N VAL A 241 2.59 22.54 -1.13
CA VAL A 241 3.41 21.33 -0.97
C VAL A 241 4.61 21.60 -0.07
N ARG A 242 4.85 20.71 0.89
CA ARG A 242 6.01 20.75 1.79
C ARG A 242 6.69 19.38 1.81
N LEU A 243 7.99 19.36 1.56
CA LEU A 243 8.83 18.16 1.54
C LEU A 243 9.71 18.18 2.79
N ILE A 244 9.60 17.17 3.66
CA ILE A 244 10.22 17.13 5.00
C ILE A 244 11.21 15.98 5.06
N ALA A 245 12.49 16.29 5.25
CA ALA A 245 13.57 15.30 5.29
C ALA A 245 13.66 14.63 6.67
N ALA A 246 12.81 13.64 6.91
CA ALA A 246 12.76 12.88 8.16
C ALA A 246 12.35 11.42 7.93
N LYS A 247 12.66 10.54 8.88
CA LYS A 247 12.10 9.18 8.92
C LYS A 247 10.71 9.23 9.56
N ALA A 248 9.87 8.25 9.21
CA ALA A 248 8.50 8.15 9.72
C ALA A 248 8.42 8.20 11.26
N GLY A 249 9.31 7.50 11.97
CA GLY A 249 9.31 7.46 13.44
C GLY A 249 9.84 8.73 14.13
N ASP A 250 10.48 9.64 13.39
CA ASP A 250 11.14 10.82 13.98
C ASP A 250 10.25 12.08 13.93
N VAL A 251 9.15 12.04 13.17
CA VAL A 251 8.26 13.20 12.98
C VAL A 251 7.06 13.13 13.94
N ASN A 252 6.72 14.27 14.55
CA ASN A 252 5.45 14.44 15.24
C ASN A 252 4.33 14.73 14.23
N LEU A 253 3.46 13.75 13.95
CA LEU A 253 2.38 13.89 12.99
C LEU A 253 1.30 14.87 13.45
N ALA A 254 0.96 14.91 14.74
CA ALA A 254 -0.05 15.83 15.27
C ALA A 254 0.31 17.29 14.95
N GLN A 255 1.58 17.66 15.13
CA GLN A 255 2.08 19.01 14.79
C GLN A 255 1.99 19.34 13.30
N LEU A 256 1.98 18.34 12.41
CA LEU A 256 1.79 18.61 10.98
C LEU A 256 0.34 19.01 10.69
N PHE A 257 -0.63 18.45 11.41
CA PHE A 257 -2.06 18.74 11.23
C PHE A 257 -2.52 20.05 11.89
N GLU A 258 -1.76 20.62 12.84
CA GLU A 258 -2.09 21.89 13.51
C GLU A 258 -1.92 23.14 12.64
N GLY A 259 -1.11 23.06 11.57
CA GLY A 259 -0.77 24.22 10.73
C GLY A 259 -1.77 24.56 9.67
#